data_AF-A0A520FWM9-F1
#
_entry.id   AF-A0A520FWM9-F1
#
_cell.length_a   1.000
_cell.length_b   1.000
_cell.length_c   1.000
_cell.angle_alpha   90.00
_cell.angle_beta   90.00
_cell.angle_gamma   90.00
#
_symmetry.space_group_name_H-M   'P 1'
#
loop_
_entity.id
_entity.type
_entity.pdbx_description
1 polymer ?
#
loop_
_entity_poly.entity_id
_entity_poly.type
_entity_poly.pdbx_seq_one_letter_code
_entity_poly.pdbx_strand_id
1 'polypeptide(L)'
;IAEEVFMHQMTTGASNDFERATQIARDMVMRYGMTESLGPMVYAENEGEVFLGRSVTKTTNMSESTMQKVDAEVRRIIDEQYALARRLIEENSDKMHAMAKALLEWETIDTEQLDDIMAGRAPRPPKDWTPRIPPSGSGGGSGGTPAVNPDPAPTAA
;
A
#
# COMPACT_ATOMS: atom_id res chain seq x y z
N ILE A 1 -4.29 8.85 -4.49
CA ILE A 1 -3.76 9.28 -5.81
C ILE A 1 -4.42 8.51 -6.95
N ALA A 2 -4.28 7.18 -7.02
CA ALA A 2 -4.90 6.39 -8.10
C ALA A 2 -6.43 6.63 -8.22
N GLU A 3 -7.16 6.63 -7.10
CA GLU A 3 -8.60 6.94 -7.08
C GLU A 3 -8.91 8.35 -7.62
N GLU A 4 -8.08 9.33 -7.31
CA GLU A 4 -8.28 10.70 -7.79
C GLU A 4 -8.02 10.81 -9.30
N VAL A 5 -6.97 10.13 -9.79
CA VAL A 5 -6.59 10.15 -11.21
C VAL A 5 -7.61 9.40 -12.07
N PHE A 6 -8.04 8.20 -11.67
CA PHE A 6 -8.87 7.34 -12.50
C PHE A 6 -10.36 7.40 -12.19
N MET A 7 -10.75 7.80 -10.97
CA MET A 7 -12.14 7.83 -10.53
C MET A 7 -12.61 9.25 -10.15
N HIS A 8 -11.73 10.25 -10.20
CA HIS A 8 -12.03 11.66 -9.90
C HIS A 8 -12.72 11.87 -8.53
N GLN A 9 -12.39 11.02 -7.57
CA GLN A 9 -12.95 11.06 -6.22
C GLN A 9 -11.83 11.02 -5.18
N MET A 10 -12.07 11.68 -4.05
CA MET A 10 -11.27 11.52 -2.84
C MET A 10 -12.05 10.66 -1.85
N THR A 11 -11.41 9.63 -1.32
CA THR A 11 -11.99 8.74 -0.31
C THR A 11 -11.25 8.88 1.01
N THR A 12 -11.86 8.38 2.08
CA THR A 12 -11.24 8.33 3.42
C THR A 12 -10.35 7.11 3.61
N GLY A 13 -10.29 6.18 2.65
CA GLY A 13 -9.54 4.93 2.77
C GLY A 13 -8.03 5.10 2.90
N ALA A 14 -7.49 6.24 2.44
CA ALA A 14 -6.06 6.57 2.47
C ALA A 14 -5.63 7.35 3.73
N SER A 15 -6.47 7.50 4.76
CA SER A 15 -6.14 8.30 5.95
C SER A 15 -4.85 7.84 6.64
N ASN A 16 -4.70 6.53 6.83
CA ASN A 16 -3.51 5.92 7.45
C ASN A 16 -2.24 6.15 6.61
N ASP A 17 -2.35 6.24 5.29
CA ASP A 17 -1.20 6.53 4.43
C ASP A 17 -0.75 7.98 4.58
N PHE A 18 -1.69 8.94 4.68
CA PHE A 18 -1.37 10.33 4.96
C PHE A 18 -0.75 10.52 6.35
N GLU A 19 -1.27 9.85 7.37
CA GLU A 19 -0.71 9.88 8.72
C GLU A 19 0.74 9.37 8.73
N ARG A 20 0.99 8.19 8.13
CA ARG A 20 2.32 7.59 8.06
C ARG A 20 3.29 8.43 7.24
N ALA A 21 2.89 8.92 6.07
CA ALA A 21 3.73 9.76 5.23
C ALA A 21 4.11 11.06 5.96
N THR A 22 3.15 11.69 6.63
CA THR A 22 3.39 12.91 7.42
C THR A 22 4.34 12.65 8.58
N GLN A 23 4.18 11.52 9.27
CA GLN A 23 5.07 11.14 10.37
C GLN A 23 6.51 10.91 9.88
N ILE A 24 6.68 10.17 8.79
CA ILE A 24 8.01 9.94 8.18
C ILE A 24 8.65 11.27 7.78
N ALA A 25 7.91 12.15 7.10
CA ALA A 25 8.42 13.47 6.71
C ALA A 25 8.82 14.31 7.93
N ARG A 26 8.01 14.30 9.00
CA ARG A 26 8.34 14.98 10.27
C ARG A 26 9.61 14.43 10.89
N ASP A 27 9.81 13.12 10.87
CA ASP A 27 11.04 12.48 11.39
C ASP A 27 12.27 12.82 10.55
N MET A 28 12.15 12.86 9.22
CA MET A 28 13.21 13.33 8.33
C MET A 28 13.69 14.73 8.70
N VAL A 29 12.75 15.62 9.01
CA VAL A 29 13.03 17.02 9.35
C VAL A 29 13.58 17.15 10.78
N MET A 30 12.91 16.54 11.76
CA MET A 30 13.18 16.78 13.18
C MET A 30 14.20 15.82 13.81
N ARG A 31 14.29 14.58 13.33
CA ARG A 31 15.13 13.53 13.93
C ARG A 31 16.39 13.26 13.11
N TYR A 32 16.28 13.29 11.79
CA TYR A 32 17.39 12.91 10.91
C TYR A 32 18.15 14.10 10.33
N GLY A 33 17.61 15.32 10.44
CA GLY A 33 18.26 16.52 9.91
C GLY A 33 18.40 16.51 8.38
N MET A 34 17.47 15.85 7.68
CA MET A 34 17.48 15.68 6.22
C MET A 34 16.92 16.90 5.46
N THR A 35 17.18 18.11 5.97
CA THR A 35 16.74 19.37 5.34
C THR A 35 17.84 20.40 5.34
N GLU A 36 17.95 21.14 4.23
CA GLU A 36 18.97 22.19 4.08
C GLU A 36 18.64 23.43 4.92
N SER A 37 17.36 23.73 5.14
CA SER A 37 16.89 24.96 5.79
C SER A 37 17.04 24.94 7.32
N LEU A 38 17.01 23.75 7.94
CA LEU A 38 17.18 23.55 9.38
C LEU A 38 18.55 22.96 9.74
N GLY A 39 19.24 22.36 8.76
CA GLY A 39 20.55 21.74 8.96
C GLY A 39 20.48 20.42 9.74
N PRO A 40 21.64 19.81 10.06
CA PRO A 40 21.72 18.48 10.68
C PRO A 40 21.40 18.48 12.20
N MET A 41 20.59 19.43 12.68
CA MET A 41 20.26 19.53 14.10
C MET A 41 19.03 18.68 14.43
N VAL A 42 19.10 17.95 15.54
CA VAL A 42 17.98 17.15 16.05
C VAL A 42 17.08 18.02 16.92
N TYR A 43 15.82 18.18 16.52
CA TYR A 43 14.80 18.96 17.20
C TYR A 43 13.84 18.11 18.05
N ALA A 44 13.80 16.79 17.81
CA ALA A 44 13.00 15.84 18.57
C ALA A 44 13.90 14.88 19.36
N GLU A 45 13.70 14.78 20.67
CA GLU A 45 14.28 13.70 21.46
C GLU A 45 13.53 12.39 21.17
N ASN A 46 14.23 11.26 21.28
CA ASN A 46 13.68 9.94 20.99
C ASN A 46 12.62 9.59 22.06
N GLU A 47 11.34 9.51 21.69
CA GLU A 47 10.24 9.13 22.61
C GLU A 47 10.33 7.66 23.08
N GLY A 48 11.37 6.92 22.65
CA GLY A 48 11.57 5.50 22.93
C GLY A 48 12.29 5.17 24.25
N GLU A 49 12.87 6.12 24.99
CA GLU A 49 13.47 5.82 26.29
C GLU A 49 12.42 5.77 27.41
N VAL A 50 11.75 4.63 27.54
CA VAL A 50 10.94 4.28 28.72
C VAL A 50 11.89 3.86 29.84
N PHE A 51 12.59 4.81 30.45
CA PHE A 51 13.44 4.52 31.62
C PHE A 51 12.61 4.57 32.90
N LEU A 52 12.41 3.39 33.52
CA LEU A 52 11.98 3.18 34.92
C LEU A 52 10.89 4.12 35.47
N GLY A 53 9.67 4.00 34.95
CA GLY A 53 8.45 4.33 35.71
C GLY A 53 8.06 5.81 35.82
N ARG A 54 8.67 6.72 35.05
CA ARG A 54 8.13 8.07 34.87
C ARG A 54 8.10 8.39 33.38
N SER A 55 6.89 8.40 32.81
CA SER A 55 6.65 9.13 31.56
C SER A 55 6.94 10.60 31.86
N VAL A 56 8.16 11.05 31.58
CA VAL A 56 8.46 12.47 31.57
C VAL A 56 7.90 12.97 30.26
N THR A 57 6.67 13.49 30.29
CA THR A 57 6.15 14.35 29.21
C THR A 57 7.06 15.57 29.14
N LYS A 58 8.17 15.45 28.42
CA LYS A 58 9.15 16.51 28.25
C LYS A 58 8.73 17.28 27.00
N THR A 59 8.13 18.43 27.24
CA THR A 59 7.79 19.39 26.19
C THR A 59 9.06 19.79 25.44
N THR A 60 9.11 19.53 24.13
CA THR A 60 10.16 20.04 23.24
C THR A 60 10.08 21.57 23.25
N ASN A 61 11.10 22.22 23.80
CA ASN A 61 11.19 23.69 23.82
C ASN A 61 11.66 24.20 22.46
N MET A 62 10.78 24.16 21.45
CA MET A 62 11.05 24.69 20.11
C MET A 62 10.40 26.06 19.95
N SER A 63 11.12 27.03 19.38
CA SER A 63 10.53 28.34 19.10
C SER A 63 9.43 28.22 18.03
N GLU A 64 8.42 29.09 18.09
CA GLU A 64 7.38 29.17 17.06
C GLU A 64 7.97 29.35 15.65
N SER A 65 9.00 30.18 15.53
CA SER A 65 9.71 30.40 14.27
C SER A 65 10.37 29.11 13.73
N THR A 66 10.80 28.21 14.60
CA THR A 66 11.37 26.91 14.20
C THR A 66 10.26 25.93 13.86
N MET A 67 9.15 25.90 14.62
CA MET A 67 7.97 25.09 14.29
C MET A 67 7.40 25.44 12.91
N GLN A 68 7.28 26.72 12.58
CA GLN A 68 6.84 27.17 11.26
C GLN A 68 7.76 26.68 10.13
N LYS A 69 9.08 26.68 10.36
CA LYS A 69 10.05 26.13 9.39
C LYS A 69 9.90 24.62 9.23
N VAL A 70 9.73 23.90 10.34
CA VAL A 70 9.51 22.44 10.31
C VAL A 70 8.24 22.10 9.52
N ASP A 71 7.13 22.76 9.82
CA ASP A 71 5.86 22.51 9.11
C ASP A 71 5.97 22.85 7.61
N ALA A 72 6.72 23.91 7.26
CA ALA A 72 6.98 24.26 5.86
C ALA A 72 7.78 23.18 5.13
N GLU A 73 8.83 22.62 5.75
CA GLU A 73 9.61 21.52 5.15
C GLU A 73 8.80 20.23 5.04
N VAL A 74 8.01 19.89 6.07
CA VAL A 74 7.13 18.71 6.02
C VAL A 74 6.14 18.86 4.87
N ARG A 75 5.51 20.03 4.73
CA ARG A 75 4.59 20.30 3.62
C ARG A 75 5.29 20.16 2.26
N ARG A 76 6.48 20.75 2.12
CA ARG A 76 7.28 20.67 0.88
C ARG A 76 7.57 19.23 0.49
N ILE A 77 8.03 18.40 1.44
CA ILE A 77 8.31 16.98 1.21
C ILE A 77 7.06 16.26 0.74
N ILE A 78 5.94 16.42 1.45
CA ILE A 78 4.67 15.76 1.09
C ILE A 78 4.21 16.18 -0.31
N ASP A 79 4.30 17.47 -0.65
CA ASP A 79 3.89 17.97 -1.97
C ASP A 79 4.74 17.42 -3.10
N GLU A 80 6.05 17.40 -2.93
CA GLU A 80 6.98 16.87 -3.92
C GLU A 80 6.74 15.37 -4.16
N GLN A 81 6.61 14.59 -3.07
CA GLN A 81 6.38 13.15 -3.19
C GLN A 81 4.99 12.83 -3.73
N TYR A 82 3.97 13.62 -3.35
CA TYR A 82 2.63 13.49 -3.90
C TYR A 82 2.61 13.78 -5.41
N ALA A 83 3.29 14.84 -5.85
CA ALA A 83 3.40 15.18 -7.27
C ALA A 83 4.18 14.12 -8.06
N LEU A 84 5.26 13.59 -7.49
CA LEU A 84 6.02 12.48 -8.08
C LEU A 84 5.16 11.23 -8.22
N ALA A 85 4.47 10.83 -7.16
CA ALA A 85 3.62 9.66 -7.17
C ALA A 85 2.47 9.79 -8.17
N ARG A 86 1.85 10.98 -8.27
CA ARG A 86 0.87 11.27 -9.33
C ARG A 86 1.45 11.05 -10.71
N ARG A 87 2.61 11.65 -11.00
CA ARG A 87 3.27 11.51 -12.30
C ARG A 87 3.54 10.05 -12.65
N LEU A 88 4.09 9.28 -11.71
CA LEU A 88 4.38 7.86 -11.92
C LEU A 88 3.12 7.05 -12.23
N ILE A 89 2.01 7.34 -11.55
CA ILE A 89 0.72 6.68 -11.78
C ILE A 89 0.14 7.05 -13.15
N GLU A 90 0.22 8.32 -13.54
CA GLU A 90 -0.27 8.81 -14.84
C GLU A 90 0.56 8.23 -16.00
N GLU A 91 1.90 8.26 -15.89
CA GLU A 91 2.84 7.70 -16.87
C GLU A 91 2.69 6.19 -17.06
N ASN A 92 2.22 5.47 -16.03
CA ASN A 92 2.02 4.01 -16.05
C ASN A 92 0.53 3.62 -16.01
N SER A 93 -0.34 4.47 -16.56
CA SER A 93 -1.79 4.23 -16.60
C SER A 93 -2.17 2.91 -17.27
N ASP A 94 -1.42 2.48 -18.29
CA ASP A 94 -1.56 1.19 -18.96
C ASP A 94 -1.44 0.01 -17.96
N LYS A 95 -0.41 0.05 -17.12
CA LYS A 95 -0.13 -0.98 -16.10
C LYS A 95 -1.17 -0.94 -14.98
N MET A 96 -1.58 0.26 -14.57
CA MET A 96 -2.64 0.43 -13.57
C MET A 96 -3.96 -0.22 -14.04
N HIS A 97 -4.34 -0.02 -15.29
CA HIS A 97 -5.52 -0.66 -15.86
C HIS A 97 -5.37 -2.18 -15.99
N ALA A 98 -4.17 -2.68 -16.34
CA ALA A 98 -3.90 -4.12 -16.38
C ALA A 98 -4.00 -4.76 -14.98
N MET A 99 -3.41 -4.14 -13.96
CA MET A 99 -3.51 -4.58 -12.57
C MET A 99 -4.95 -4.57 -12.07
N ALA A 100 -5.69 -3.50 -12.32
CA ALA A 100 -7.09 -3.40 -11.91
C ALA A 100 -7.95 -4.51 -12.54
N LYS A 101 -7.78 -4.79 -13.84
CA LYS A 101 -8.47 -5.90 -14.51
C LYS A 101 -8.11 -7.26 -13.92
N ALA A 102 -6.83 -7.50 -13.66
CA ALA A 102 -6.37 -8.75 -13.05
C ALA A 102 -6.95 -8.94 -11.64
N LEU A 103 -6.96 -7.89 -10.82
CA LEU A 103 -7.55 -7.92 -9.47
C LEU A 103 -9.08 -8.08 -9.50
N LEU A 104 -9.78 -7.55 -10.51
CA LEU A 104 -11.21 -7.80 -10.66
C LEU A 104 -11.53 -9.26 -11.03
N GLU A 105 -10.64 -9.91 -11.80
CA GLU A 105 -10.83 -11.31 -12.21
C GLU A 105 -10.42 -12.31 -11.12
N TRP A 106 -9.32 -12.04 -10.41
CA TRP A 106 -8.67 -12.99 -9.52
C TRP A 106 -8.64 -12.59 -8.05
N GLU A 107 -9.08 -11.37 -7.71
CA GLU A 107 -9.05 -10.77 -6.36
C GLU A 107 -7.64 -10.51 -5.79
N THR A 108 -6.66 -11.36 -6.13
CA THR A 108 -5.26 -11.29 -5.71
C THR A 108 -4.34 -11.47 -6.91
N ILE A 109 -3.19 -10.78 -6.89
CA ILE A 109 -2.11 -10.94 -7.86
C ILE A 109 -0.80 -11.21 -7.13
N ASP A 110 -0.02 -12.16 -7.62
CA ASP A 110 1.31 -12.51 -7.12
C ASP A 110 2.42 -11.75 -7.87
N THR A 111 3.63 -11.79 -7.32
CA THR A 111 4.82 -11.13 -7.90
C THR A 111 5.07 -11.52 -9.35
N GLU A 112 4.91 -12.79 -9.73
CA GLU A 112 5.09 -13.23 -11.13
C GLU A 112 4.13 -12.52 -12.10
N GLN A 113 2.89 -12.28 -11.66
CA GLN A 113 1.86 -11.61 -12.45
C GLN A 113 2.12 -10.11 -12.51
N LEU A 114 2.59 -9.53 -11.40
CA LEU A 114 3.03 -8.13 -11.37
C LEU A 114 4.21 -7.92 -12.33
N ASP A 115 5.21 -8.79 -12.32
CA ASP A 115 6.37 -8.72 -13.22
C ASP A 115 5.96 -8.80 -14.70
N ASP A 116 4.98 -9.65 -15.03
CA ASP A 116 4.40 -9.70 -16.37
C ASP A 116 3.76 -8.36 -16.76
N ILE A 117 2.95 -7.76 -15.87
CA ILE A 117 2.31 -6.45 -16.12
C ILE A 117 3.37 -5.34 -16.25
N MET A 118 4.38 -5.33 -15.39
CA MET A 118 5.45 -4.33 -15.42
C MET A 118 6.27 -4.41 -16.71
N ALA A 119 6.42 -5.61 -17.28
CA ALA A 119 7.05 -5.84 -18.58
C ALA A 119 6.11 -5.60 -19.78
N GLY A 120 4.87 -5.15 -19.57
CA GLY A 120 3.89 -4.90 -20.62
C GLY A 120 3.29 -6.18 -21.23
N ARG A 121 3.42 -7.33 -20.56
CA ARG A 121 2.79 -8.59 -20.94
C ARG A 121 1.43 -8.75 -20.26
N ALA A 122 0.57 -9.60 -20.82
CA ALA A 122 -0.64 -10.02 -20.13
C ALA A 122 -0.28 -10.88 -18.91
N PRO A 123 -0.86 -10.63 -17.72
CA PRO A 123 -0.58 -11.43 -16.54
C PRO A 123 -1.10 -12.85 -16.72
N ARG A 124 -0.32 -13.83 -16.26
CA ARG A 124 -0.72 -15.24 -16.21
C ARG A 124 -1.81 -15.48 -15.14
N PRO A 125 -2.63 -16.54 -15.26
CA PRO A 125 -3.56 -16.92 -14.20
C PRO A 125 -2.84 -17.35 -12.90
N PRO A 126 -3.46 -17.17 -11.72
CA PRO A 126 -2.95 -17.70 -10.46
C PRO A 126 -2.88 -19.23 -10.48
N LYS A 127 -1.94 -19.80 -9.72
CA LYS A 127 -1.66 -21.26 -9.71
C LYS A 127 -2.86 -22.11 -9.27
N ASP A 128 -3.69 -21.58 -8.37
CA ASP A 128 -4.85 -22.28 -7.79
C ASP A 128 -6.20 -21.80 -8.36
N TRP A 129 -6.19 -21.03 -9.45
CA TRP A 129 -7.42 -20.45 -9.99
C TRP A 129 -8.18 -21.46 -10.87
N THR A 130 -9.46 -21.66 -10.57
CA THR A 130 -10.40 -22.40 -11.42
C THR A 130 -11.39 -21.42 -12.05
N PRO A 131 -11.59 -21.46 -13.39
CA PRO A 131 -12.55 -20.57 -14.03
C PRO A 131 -13.96 -20.81 -13.49
N ARG A 132 -14.65 -19.75 -13.06
CA ARG A 132 -16.10 -19.83 -12.83
C ARG A 132 -16.79 -19.98 -14.18
N ILE A 133 -17.03 -21.23 -14.58
CA ILE A 133 -17.93 -21.53 -15.70
C ILE A 133 -19.36 -21.33 -15.17
N PRO A 134 -20.13 -20.34 -15.64
CA PRO A 134 -21.55 -20.27 -15.34
C PRO A 134 -22.21 -21.52 -15.93
N PRO A 135 -23.12 -22.21 -15.22
CA PRO A 135 -23.79 -23.38 -15.77
C PRO A 135 -24.57 -22.94 -17.02
N SER A 136 -24.12 -23.36 -18.20
CA SER A 136 -24.86 -23.15 -19.44
C SER A 136 -26.16 -23.94 -19.33
N GLY A 137 -27.26 -23.24 -19.14
CA GLY A 137 -28.60 -23.81 -19.25
C GLY A 137 -28.84 -24.33 -20.67
N SER A 138 -28.59 -25.62 -20.88
CA SER A 138 -29.01 -26.37 -22.05
C SER A 138 -29.27 -27.80 -21.59
N GLY A 139 -30.56 -28.13 -21.42
CA GLY A 139 -30.99 -29.43 -20.93
C GLY A 139 -30.66 -30.57 -21.88
N GLY A 140 -30.56 -31.78 -21.30
CA GLY A 140 -30.74 -33.03 -22.01
C GLY A 140 -29.62 -34.05 -21.80
N GLY A 141 -29.85 -35.00 -20.89
CA GLY A 141 -29.47 -36.40 -21.12
C GLY A 141 -28.24 -36.95 -20.39
N SER A 142 -28.55 -37.75 -19.35
CA SER A 142 -27.94 -39.05 -19.05
C SER A 142 -26.47 -39.14 -18.58
N GLY A 143 -26.33 -39.54 -17.30
CA GLY A 143 -25.49 -40.68 -16.93
C GLY A 143 -24.03 -40.39 -16.56
N GLY A 144 -23.74 -40.36 -15.27
CA GLY A 144 -22.37 -40.49 -14.76
C GLY A 144 -22.24 -40.02 -13.32
N THR A 145 -22.43 -40.92 -12.36
CA THR A 145 -22.02 -40.70 -10.96
C THR A 145 -20.51 -40.41 -10.90
N PRO A 146 -20.04 -39.35 -10.22
CA PRO A 146 -18.63 -39.26 -9.88
C PRO A 146 -18.33 -40.23 -8.74
N ALA A 147 -17.38 -41.13 -8.98
CA ALA A 147 -16.82 -41.99 -7.95
C ALA A 147 -16.12 -41.10 -6.90
N VAL A 148 -16.64 -41.15 -5.68
CA VAL A 148 -15.99 -40.56 -4.50
C VAL A 148 -14.89 -41.52 -4.09
N ASN A 149 -13.62 -41.13 -4.24
CA ASN A 149 -12.52 -41.84 -3.61
C ASN A 149 -12.50 -41.43 -2.13
N PRO A 150 -12.64 -42.37 -1.17
CA PRO A 150 -12.45 -42.04 0.23
C PRO A 150 -10.95 -42.00 0.56
N ASP A 151 -10.50 -40.91 1.16
CA ASP A 151 -9.18 -40.80 1.79
C ASP A 151 -9.00 -41.91 2.85
N PRO A 152 -7.81 -42.52 2.98
CA PRO A 152 -7.53 -43.40 4.10
C PRO A 152 -7.33 -42.59 5.40
N ALA A 153 -8.09 -42.96 6.42
CA ALA A 153 -8.06 -42.38 7.77
C ALA A 153 -6.67 -42.45 8.45
N PRO A 154 -6.36 -41.54 9.38
CA PRO A 154 -5.06 -41.48 10.04
C PRO A 154 -4.91 -42.62 11.06
N THR A 155 -3.79 -43.35 10.99
CA THR A 155 -3.44 -44.34 12.01
C THR A 155 -2.59 -43.66 13.09
N ALA A 156 -3.15 -43.54 14.29
CA ALA A 156 -2.43 -43.21 15.50
C ALA A 156 -2.31 -44.47 16.36
N ALA A 157 -1.07 -44.85 16.68
CA ALA A 157 -0.67 -45.59 17.87
C ALA A 157 0.84 -45.36 18.08
#